data_AF-A0A1Q6E4L7-F1
#
_entry.id   AF-A0A1Q6E4L7-F1
#
_cell.length_a   1.000
_cell.length_b   1.000
_cell.length_c   1.000
_cell.angle_alpha   90.00
_cell.angle_beta   90.00
_cell.angle_gamma   90.00
#
_symmetry.space_group_name_H-M   'P 1'
#
loop_
_entity.id
_entity.type
_entity.pdbx_description
1 polymer ?
#
loop_
_entity_poly.entity_id
_entity_poly.type
_entity_poly.pdbx_seq_one_letter_code
_entity_poly.pdbx_strand_id
1 'polypeptide(L)'
;MIDYALRLGVDKPIQNRAVTLRKGEKGNARLTMHVYQAAEELDLTLYDVALCVMPHGYELQCSVLNGEVVYEVEETLTAIEGDCRAYLRLSYDETDVIATQAFDIEVMEGIA
;
A
#
# COMPACT_ATOMS: atom_id res chain seq x y z
N MET A 1 -2.50 5.14 -17.13
CA MET A 1 -2.03 4.83 -15.77
C MET A 1 -3.02 3.83 -15.17
N ILE A 2 -2.53 2.68 -14.72
CA ILE A 2 -3.33 1.64 -14.07
C ILE A 2 -3.51 2.04 -12.60
N ASP A 3 -4.71 1.86 -12.07
CA ASP A 3 -5.04 2.19 -10.68
C ASP A 3 -5.53 0.94 -9.96
N TYR A 4 -4.79 0.52 -8.94
CA TYR A 4 -5.12 -0.63 -8.11
C TYR A 4 -5.78 -0.14 -6.83
N ALA A 5 -7.11 -0.22 -6.79
CA ALA A 5 -7.90 0.21 -5.66
C ALA A 5 -7.99 -0.88 -4.58
N LEU A 6 -7.54 -0.56 -3.38
CA LEU A 6 -7.50 -1.43 -2.22
C LEU A 6 -8.34 -0.85 -1.08
N ARG A 7 -8.91 -1.75 -0.28
CA ARG A 7 -9.57 -1.40 0.97
C ARG A 7 -8.90 -2.17 2.09
N LEU A 8 -8.32 -1.44 3.03
CA LEU A 8 -7.46 -1.98 4.08
C LEU A 8 -8.09 -1.70 5.43
N GLY A 9 -8.14 -2.70 6.30
CA GLY A 9 -8.66 -2.52 7.65
C GLY A 9 -7.52 -2.50 8.66
N VAL A 10 -7.69 -1.71 9.72
CA VAL A 10 -6.83 -1.77 10.91
C VAL A 10 -7.21 -3.00 11.74
N ASP A 11 -8.47 -3.08 12.18
CA ASP A 11 -8.90 -4.13 13.12
C ASP A 11 -9.58 -5.34 12.47
N LYS A 12 -10.07 -5.18 11.23
CA LYS A 12 -10.87 -6.20 10.53
C LYS A 12 -10.36 -6.46 9.12
N PRO A 13 -10.45 -7.70 8.63
CA PRO A 13 -10.07 -8.00 7.27
C PRO A 13 -11.04 -7.36 6.29
N ILE A 14 -10.50 -6.57 5.37
CA ILE A 14 -11.26 -5.96 4.29
C ILE A 14 -10.94 -6.67 2.97
N GLN A 15 -11.90 -6.62 2.06
CA GLN A 15 -11.91 -7.30 0.77
C GLN A 15 -10.86 -6.70 -0.18
N ASN A 16 -10.38 -7.52 -1.13
CA ASN A 16 -9.28 -7.26 -2.08
C ASN A 16 -7.89 -7.28 -1.43
N ARG A 17 -7.37 -8.50 -1.23
CA ARG A 17 -6.09 -8.74 -0.57
C ARG A 17 -4.91 -8.97 -1.51
N ALA A 18 -5.09 -8.85 -2.82
CA ALA A 18 -4.02 -9.16 -3.78
C ALA A 18 -3.94 -8.08 -4.85
N VAL A 19 -2.71 -7.63 -5.13
CA VAL A 19 -2.37 -6.79 -6.28
C VAL A 19 -1.38 -7.56 -7.13
N THR A 20 -1.60 -7.56 -8.44
CA THR A 20 -0.61 -8.09 -9.40
C THR A 20 0.00 -6.91 -10.17
N LEU A 21 1.28 -6.67 -9.93
CA LEU A 21 2.09 -5.68 -10.63
C LEU A 21 2.94 -6.36 -11.70
N ARG A 22 3.43 -5.58 -12.67
CA ARG A 22 4.40 -6.06 -13.66
C ARG A 22 5.71 -5.28 -13.56
N LYS A 23 6.81 -5.98 -13.81
CA LYS A 23 8.12 -5.33 -13.96
C LYS A 23 8.05 -4.26 -15.06
N GLY A 24 8.50 -3.04 -14.75
CA GLY A 24 8.46 -1.90 -15.67
C GLY A 24 7.18 -1.05 -15.58
N GLU A 25 6.24 -1.34 -14.66
CA GLU A 25 5.06 -0.49 -14.42
C GLU A 25 5.37 0.79 -13.62
N LYS A 26 6.65 1.07 -13.32
CA LYS A 26 7.08 2.32 -12.72
C LYS A 26 6.49 3.52 -13.45
N GLY A 27 5.85 4.43 -12.70
CA GLY A 27 5.23 5.65 -13.25
C GLY A 27 4.00 5.39 -14.15
N ASN A 28 3.62 4.13 -14.34
CA ASN A 28 2.45 3.72 -15.13
C ASN A 28 1.36 3.09 -14.28
N ALA A 29 1.63 2.77 -13.01
CA ALA A 29 0.70 2.23 -12.04
C ALA A 29 0.72 3.01 -10.72
N ARG A 30 -0.41 2.99 -10.00
CA ARG A 30 -0.51 3.47 -8.62
C ARG A 30 -1.38 2.55 -7.78
N LEU A 31 -1.13 2.54 -6.48
CA LEU A 31 -2.01 1.92 -5.49
C LEU A 31 -2.82 3.02 -4.83
N THR A 32 -4.15 2.92 -4.88
CA THR A 32 -5.08 3.80 -4.17
C THR A 32 -5.73 3.00 -3.04
N MET A 33 -5.48 3.38 -1.79
CA MET A 33 -5.84 2.60 -0.62
C MET A 33 -6.77 3.40 0.30
N HIS A 34 -7.94 2.83 0.57
CA HIS A 34 -8.89 3.33 1.58
C HIS A 34 -8.68 2.56 2.88
N VAL A 35 -8.49 3.28 3.99
CA VAL A 35 -8.27 2.67 5.30
C VAL A 35 -9.53 2.76 6.14
N TYR A 36 -9.91 1.65 6.77
CA TYR A 36 -11.05 1.62 7.67
C TYR A 36 -10.66 1.09 9.05
N GLN A 37 -11.23 1.70 10.09
CA GLN A 37 -11.15 1.26 11.47
C GLN A 37 -12.57 1.10 12.01
N ALA A 38 -12.85 0.01 12.74
CA ALA A 38 -14.21 -0.29 13.25
C ALA A 38 -15.37 -0.20 12.21
N ALA A 39 -15.08 -0.40 10.91
CA ALA A 39 -16.01 -0.26 9.76
C ALA A 39 -16.33 1.18 9.31
N GLU A 40 -15.63 2.18 9.84
CA GLU A 40 -15.66 3.56 9.39
C GLU A 40 -14.37 3.90 8.64
N GLU A 41 -14.46 4.77 7.63
CA GLU A 41 -13.27 5.25 6.91
C GLU A 41 -12.48 6.17 7.83
N LEU A 42 -11.17 5.91 7.95
CA LEU A 42 -10.29 6.63 8.85
C LEU A 42 -9.87 7.96 8.20
N ASP A 43 -9.93 9.06 8.95
CA ASP A 43 -9.36 10.33 8.50
C ASP A 43 -7.83 10.30 8.62
N LEU A 44 -7.16 10.33 7.48
CA LEU A 44 -5.71 10.19 7.36
C LEU A 44 -4.99 11.54 7.18
N THR A 45 -5.70 12.67 7.21
CA THR A 45 -5.16 13.99 6.85
C THR A 45 -3.92 14.40 7.67
N LEU A 46 -3.81 13.90 8.90
CA LEU A 46 -2.74 14.21 9.84
C LEU A 46 -1.73 13.07 10.01
N TYR A 47 -1.90 11.96 9.31
CA TYR A 47 -1.01 10.81 9.44
C TYR A 47 0.12 10.88 8.42
N ASP A 48 1.34 10.62 8.88
CA ASP A 48 2.42 10.14 8.04
C ASP A 48 2.18 8.68 7.69
N VAL A 49 2.22 8.35 6.39
CA VAL A 49 1.88 7.02 5.90
C VAL A 49 3.03 6.43 5.10
N ALA A 50 3.44 5.21 5.46
CA ALA A 50 4.42 4.42 4.74
C ALA A 50 3.86 3.05 4.35
N LEU A 51 4.15 2.62 3.12
CA LEU A 51 3.93 1.26 2.64
C LEU A 51 5.12 0.39 3.05
N CYS A 52 4.90 -0.53 3.99
CA CYS A 52 5.91 -1.43 4.52
C CYS A 52 5.86 -2.76 3.77
N VAL A 53 6.94 -3.14 3.09
CA VAL A 53 7.02 -4.34 2.24
C VAL A 53 7.87 -5.44 2.88
N MET A 54 7.30 -6.63 3.04
CA MET A 54 7.91 -7.82 3.64
C MET A 54 8.12 -8.92 2.59
N PRO A 55 9.20 -9.72 2.70
CA PRO A 55 10.22 -9.70 3.75
C PRO A 55 11.35 -8.67 3.53
N HIS A 56 11.28 -7.87 2.46
CA HIS A 56 12.39 -7.01 2.02
C HIS A 56 12.72 -5.84 2.97
N GLY A 57 11.80 -5.47 3.86
CA GLY A 57 12.02 -4.40 4.85
C GLY A 57 12.00 -3.00 4.26
N TYR A 58 11.39 -2.81 3.08
CA TYR A 58 11.23 -1.48 2.50
C TYR A 58 10.12 -0.71 3.21
N GLU A 59 10.39 0.56 3.50
CA GLU A 59 9.39 1.55 3.89
C GLU A 59 9.32 2.60 2.78
N LEU A 60 8.23 2.57 2.02
CA LEU A 60 8.03 3.44 0.86
C LEU A 60 7.03 4.53 1.23
N GLN A 61 7.39 5.79 1.01
CA GLN A 61 6.55 6.90 1.41
C GLN A 61 5.28 6.96 0.56
N CYS A 62 4.13 7.13 1.21
CA CYS A 62 2.86 7.35 0.54
C CYS A 62 2.45 8.82 0.65
N SER A 63 1.59 9.26 -0.28
CA SER A 63 0.88 10.54 -0.18
C SER A 63 -0.53 10.32 0.34
N VAL A 64 -1.05 11.25 1.14
CA VAL A 64 -2.48 11.27 1.51
C VAL A 64 -3.16 12.35 0.67
N LEU A 65 -4.14 11.95 -0.15
CA LEU A 65 -4.86 12.83 -1.07
C LEU A 65 -6.36 12.57 -0.94
N ASN A 66 -7.14 13.60 -0.59
CA ASN A 66 -8.60 13.52 -0.46
C ASN A 66 -9.10 12.39 0.47
N GLY A 67 -8.37 12.07 1.53
CA GLY A 67 -8.70 10.99 2.47
C GLY A 67 -8.21 9.60 2.03
N GLU A 68 -7.58 9.49 0.86
CA GLU A 68 -7.04 8.24 0.33
C GLU A 68 -5.52 8.21 0.47
N VAL A 69 -4.95 7.02 0.68
CA VAL A 69 -3.50 6.81 0.60
C VAL A 69 -3.14 6.43 -0.82
N VAL A 70 -2.23 7.19 -1.42
CA VAL A 70 -1.75 6.98 -2.77
C VAL A 70 -0.26 6.65 -2.74
N TYR A 71 0.09 5.52 -3.34
CA TYR A 71 1.46 5.16 -3.63
C TYR A 71 1.66 5.05 -5.15
N GLU A 72 2.49 5.94 -5.70
CA GLU A 72 2.91 5.81 -7.10
C GLU A 72 3.93 4.69 -7.21
N VAL A 73 3.71 3.74 -8.11
CA VAL A 73 4.58 2.56 -8.19
C VAL A 73 5.99 2.98 -8.64
N GLU A 74 6.95 2.74 -7.77
CA GLU A 74 8.37 2.97 -8.00
C GLU A 74 9.13 1.72 -8.46
N GLU A 75 10.33 1.92 -9.00
CA GLU A 75 11.24 0.84 -9.42
C GLU A 75 11.48 -0.15 -8.27
N THR A 76 11.66 0.36 -7.05
CA THR A 76 11.97 -0.41 -5.84
C THR A 76 10.94 -1.52 -5.59
N LEU A 77 9.65 -1.23 -5.80
CA LEU A 77 8.60 -2.22 -5.62
C LEU A 77 8.58 -3.23 -6.77
N THR A 78 8.68 -2.77 -8.02
CA THR A 78 8.64 -3.63 -9.21
C THR A 78 9.89 -4.48 -9.41
N ALA A 79 10.96 -4.20 -8.67
CA ALA A 79 12.19 -4.99 -8.68
C ALA A 79 12.11 -6.25 -7.79
N ILE A 80 11.11 -6.34 -6.91
CA ILE A 80 10.85 -7.54 -6.10
C ILE A 80 10.15 -8.54 -7.00
N GLU A 81 10.87 -9.51 -7.57
CA GLU A 81 10.22 -10.55 -8.39
C GLU A 81 9.50 -11.60 -7.51
N GLY A 82 8.25 -11.91 -7.86
CA GLY A 82 7.43 -12.91 -7.17
C GLY A 82 6.51 -12.35 -6.09
N ASP A 83 6.12 -13.21 -5.16
CA ASP A 83 5.15 -12.89 -4.10
C ASP A 83 5.82 -12.15 -2.93
N CYS A 84 5.26 -11.01 -2.57
CA CYS A 84 5.57 -10.28 -1.35
C CYS A 84 4.30 -9.85 -0.63
N ARG A 85 4.44 -9.32 0.60
CA ARG A 85 3.32 -8.83 1.40
C ARG A 85 3.59 -7.40 1.82
N ALA A 86 2.57 -6.56 1.85
CA ALA A 86 2.69 -5.19 2.30
C ALA A 86 1.57 -4.79 3.26
N TYR A 87 1.84 -3.80 4.10
CA TYR A 87 0.84 -3.15 4.96
C TYR A 87 1.14 -1.65 5.02
N LEU A 88 0.16 -0.86 5.45
CA LEU A 88 0.39 0.54 5.73
C LEU A 88 0.74 0.73 7.21
N ARG A 89 1.85 1.42 7.47
CA ARG A 89 2.15 2.01 8.77
C ARG A 89 1.63 3.44 8.77
N LEU A 90 0.79 3.76 9.74
CA LEU A 90 0.19 5.07 9.93
C LEU A 90 0.76 5.66 11.22
N SER A 91 1.30 6.86 11.15
CA SER A 91 1.90 7.55 12.29
C SER A 91 1.30 8.94 12.44
N TYR A 92 0.55 9.16 13.51
CA TYR A 92 -0.04 10.48 13.80
C TYR A 92 0.97 11.40 14.51
N ASP A 93 1.80 10.81 15.37
CA ASP A 93 2.96 11.44 16.02
C ASP A 93 4.04 10.37 16.27
N GLU A 94 5.14 10.73 16.95
CA GLU A 94 6.24 9.77 17.25
C GLU A 94 5.82 8.61 18.16
N THR A 95 4.63 8.67 18.78
CA THR A 95 4.18 7.72 19.81
C THR A 95 2.96 6.90 19.41
N ASP A 96 2.11 7.42 18.53
CA ASP A 96 0.90 6.74 18.05
C ASP A 96 1.12 6.18 16.64
N VAL A 97 1.48 4.89 16.61
CA VAL A 97 1.71 4.13 15.38
C VAL A 97 0.72 2.98 15.34
N ILE A 98 -0.12 2.98 14.29
CA ILE A 98 -1.03 1.89 13.98
C ILE A 98 -0.68 1.31 12.60
N ALA A 99 -1.05 0.04 12.38
CA ALA A 99 -0.78 -0.65 11.12
C ALA A 99 -2.08 -1.24 10.57
N THR A 100 -2.22 -1.22 9.24
CA THR A 100 -3.28 -1.98 8.59
C THR A 100 -2.95 -3.47 8.57
N GLN A 101 -3.95 -4.28 8.27
CA GLN A 101 -3.70 -5.66 7.86
C GLN A 101 -2.85 -5.71 6.59
N ALA A 102 -2.03 -6.74 6.51
CA ALA A 102 -1.20 -6.98 5.34
C ALA A 102 -2.02 -7.55 4.17
N PHE A 103 -1.68 -7.11 2.98
CA PHE A 103 -2.15 -7.62 1.70
C PHE A 103 -0.98 -8.18 0.89
N ASP A 104 -1.30 -9.00 -0.11
CA ASP A 104 -0.34 -9.70 -0.95
C ASP A 104 -0.10 -8.87 -2.23
N ILE A 105 1.14 -8.85 -2.69
CA ILE A 105 1.57 -8.24 -3.94
C ILE A 105 2.35 -9.30 -4.71
N GLU A 106 1.85 -9.67 -5.88
CA GLU A 106 2.57 -10.50 -6.84
C GLU A 106 3.18 -9.59 -7.89
N VAL A 107 4.50 -9.65 -8.07
CA VAL A 107 5.17 -8.94 -9.17
C VAL A 107 5.57 -9.94 -10.23
N MET A 108 4.91 -9.85 -11.38
CA MET A 108 5.19 -10.69 -12.53
C MET A 108 6.34 -10.12 -13.37
N GLU A 109 7.08 -11.01 -14.05
CA GLU A 109 8.00 -10.59 -15.11
C GLU A 109 7.24 -9.76 -16.15
N GLY A 110 7.86 -8.64 -16.54
CA GLY A 110 7.39 -7.83 -17.66
C GLY A 110 7.61 -8.58 -18.96
N ILE A 111 6.70 -8.41 -19.92
CA ILE A 111 6.92 -8.92 -21.28
C ILE A 111 8.02 -8.04 -21.89
N ALA A 112 9.21 -8.60 -22.09
CA ALA A 112 10.33 -7.95 -22.77
C ALA A 112 10.05 -7.74 -24.27
#